data_AF-A0A3B5MFH6-F1
#
_entry.id   AF-A0A3B5MFH6-F1
#
_cell.length_a   1.000
_cell.length_b   1.000
_cell.length_c   1.000
_cell.angle_alpha   90.00
_cell.angle_beta   90.00
_cell.angle_gamma   90.00
#
_symmetry.space_group_name_H-M   'P 1'
#
loop_
_entity.id
_entity.type
_entity.pdbx_description
1 polymer ?
#
loop_
_entity_poly.entity_id
_entity_poly.type
_entity_poly.pdbx_seq_one_letter_code
_entity_poly.pdbx_strand_id
1 'polypeptide(L)'
;SGPVLTLVKYSSSLVWCVSDIFFALIRLQIEDVIATVRDSNLKLTLAFGIGMHHAGLHERDRKTVEELFVNCKIQVLIATSTLAWGVNFPAHLVVVKGTEYYDGKSRRYVDYPITDVLQMMGRAGRPQFDDQGKAVILVHDIKKDFYKKFLYEPFPVESSLLSVLSDHLNAEIAAGTISSKQDAMDYITWTYFFRRLVMNPSYYNLEDIGHESINKYLSNLVERSLLDLECSYCIDIKEDDQTVEPLTYGRIASYYYLKHPTIRMFKERLRAELPLHDLLSVLTDAEEYAELPVRHNEDQLNSQLAQQLPLQVNPRSFDSAHTKTHLLLQAHFSHTQLLCSDYTTDTKTVLDNAIRICQAMLDVAANEGWLGTVLSICNLIQMIVQGRWLHDSSLLTLPHVQRHHLYLFRKWAGIKGKSDAEGFCGPVEGLPELIAACGGKESVLSAIVNQEFQPNQILQAWSFLSHLPVLEVQMSVKGWWEESQEQMECPLPRRGTNLREESRWLDVHADQEYVLQVSLHRHFCMLQRKQESKAQAPRFPKAKDEGWFLIMGEVDRKELLAVKRVGYIRNHTAVSVAFYTPEKTGKCIYTLYVMSDSYLGLDQQYDIHLNVTPTSIAAQVNTEVVDSLS
;
A
#
# COMPACT_ATOMS: atom_id res chain seq x y z
N SER A 1 21.23 -27.71 32.69
CA SER A 1 20.83 -27.70 31.26
C SER A 1 20.28 -26.32 30.96
N GLY A 2 20.81 -25.64 29.93
CA GLY A 2 20.30 -24.32 29.52
C GLY A 2 19.14 -24.40 28.51
N PRO A 3 18.54 -23.25 28.13
CA PRO A 3 17.45 -23.17 27.18
C PRO A 3 17.91 -23.54 25.75
N VAL A 4 17.02 -24.18 24.99
CA VAL A 4 17.26 -24.69 23.64
C VAL A 4 16.39 -23.96 22.64
N LEU A 5 17.01 -23.39 21.60
CA LEU A 5 16.33 -22.76 20.48
C LEU A 5 16.48 -23.62 19.22
N THR A 6 15.37 -24.06 18.63
CA THR A 6 15.35 -24.80 17.37
C THR A 6 14.79 -23.91 16.26
N LEU A 7 15.51 -23.79 15.13
CA LEU A 7 15.13 -22.94 14.01
C LEU A 7 14.80 -23.77 12.76
N VAL A 8 13.65 -23.46 12.15
CA VAL A 8 13.12 -24.09 10.92
C VAL A 8 12.63 -23.00 9.95
N LYS A 9 12.46 -23.27 8.63
CA LYS A 9 12.02 -22.20 7.70
C LYS A 9 10.56 -21.79 7.94
N TYR A 10 9.66 -22.77 7.91
CA TYR A 10 8.23 -22.55 7.77
C TYR A 10 7.49 -22.76 9.09
N SER A 11 6.40 -22.01 9.28
CA SER A 11 5.53 -22.13 10.45
C SER A 11 4.90 -23.52 10.52
N SER A 12 4.53 -24.10 9.37
CA SER A 12 4.00 -25.47 9.24
C SER A 12 4.97 -26.53 9.78
N SER A 13 6.28 -26.33 9.63
CA SER A 13 7.31 -27.25 10.13
C SER A 13 7.45 -27.24 11.66
N LEU A 14 6.93 -26.21 12.34
CA LEU A 14 7.01 -26.10 13.79
C LEU A 14 6.23 -27.23 14.47
N VAL A 15 4.98 -27.47 14.04
CA VAL A 15 4.08 -28.47 14.65
C VAL A 15 4.70 -29.87 14.56
N TRP A 16 5.25 -30.23 13.39
CA TRP A 16 5.96 -31.49 13.19
C TRP A 16 7.21 -31.61 14.05
N CYS A 17 7.95 -30.51 14.24
CA CYS A 17 9.13 -30.54 15.10
C CYS A 17 8.78 -30.75 16.58
N VAL A 18 7.60 -30.30 17.02
CA VAL A 18 7.14 -30.51 18.40
C VAL A 18 6.72 -31.97 18.63
N SER A 19 6.04 -32.61 17.66
CA SER A 19 5.62 -34.01 17.81
C SER A 19 6.78 -34.99 18.02
N ASP A 20 7.97 -34.64 17.51
CA ASP A 20 9.18 -35.46 17.64
C ASP A 20 9.84 -35.32 19.04
N ILE A 21 9.49 -34.30 19.82
CA ILE A 21 10.12 -33.99 21.12
C ILE A 21 9.21 -34.49 22.24
N PHE A 22 9.32 -35.77 22.58
CA PHE A 22 8.68 -36.34 23.77
C PHE A 22 9.63 -36.22 24.98
N PHE A 23 9.40 -35.24 25.85
CA PHE A 23 10.00 -35.21 27.19
C PHE A 23 8.97 -34.87 28.26
N ALA A 24 9.00 -35.63 29.36
CA ALA A 24 8.21 -35.39 30.54
C ALA A 24 8.89 -34.32 31.42
N LEU A 25 8.30 -33.14 31.57
CA LEU A 25 8.71 -32.18 32.60
C LEU A 25 7.55 -31.30 33.12
N ILE A 26 7.38 -31.37 34.44
CA ILE A 26 6.77 -30.47 35.46
C ILE A 26 5.65 -29.52 35.02
N ARG A 27 4.44 -29.82 35.51
CA ARG A 27 3.14 -29.31 35.02
C ARG A 27 2.47 -28.22 35.87
N LEU A 28 3.15 -27.46 36.72
CA LEU A 28 2.45 -26.78 37.84
C LEU A 28 2.58 -25.26 38.00
N GLN A 29 3.06 -24.49 37.00
CA GLN A 29 3.15 -23.01 37.15
C GLN A 29 2.76 -22.16 35.93
N ILE A 30 2.22 -22.73 34.84
CA ILE A 30 1.96 -21.99 33.59
C ILE A 30 0.49 -22.09 33.12
N GLU A 31 -0.39 -22.80 33.84
CA GLU A 31 -1.79 -23.03 33.41
C GLU A 31 -2.58 -21.71 33.24
N ASP A 32 -2.43 -20.76 34.17
CA ASP A 32 -3.09 -19.45 34.08
C ASP A 32 -2.63 -18.66 32.85
N VAL A 33 -1.34 -18.75 32.51
CA VAL A 33 -0.77 -18.09 31.33
C VAL A 33 -1.27 -18.77 30.05
N ILE A 34 -1.30 -20.11 30.01
CA ILE A 34 -1.79 -20.90 28.87
C ILE A 34 -3.26 -20.57 28.58
N ALA A 35 -4.07 -20.33 29.61
CA ALA A 35 -5.47 -19.94 29.44
C ALA A 35 -5.62 -18.63 28.63
N THR A 36 -4.67 -17.69 28.77
CA THR A 36 -4.70 -16.39 28.09
C THR A 36 -4.23 -16.42 26.63
N VAL A 37 -3.51 -17.47 26.21
CA VAL A 37 -3.01 -17.64 24.83
C VAL A 37 -4.22 -17.77 23.88
N ARG A 38 -4.08 -17.37 22.62
CA ARG A 38 -5.15 -17.53 21.61
C ARG A 38 -4.92 -18.71 20.68
N ASP A 39 -3.68 -18.90 20.24
CA ASP A 39 -3.34 -19.97 19.30
C ASP A 39 -3.49 -21.37 19.95
N SER A 40 -4.26 -22.25 19.30
CA SER A 40 -4.57 -23.57 19.83
C SER A 40 -3.36 -24.51 19.82
N ASN A 41 -2.52 -24.45 18.79
CA ASN A 41 -1.32 -25.27 18.71
C ASN A 41 -0.35 -24.86 19.80
N LEU A 42 -0.10 -23.56 19.95
CA LEU A 42 0.78 -23.04 20.98
C LEU A 42 0.32 -23.41 22.40
N LYS A 43 -0.98 -23.39 22.69
CA LYS A 43 -1.51 -23.87 23.99
C LYS A 43 -1.12 -25.32 24.25
N LEU A 44 -1.28 -26.19 23.25
CA LEU A 44 -0.96 -27.60 23.36
C LEU A 44 0.54 -27.79 23.62
N THR A 45 1.41 -27.09 22.88
CA THR A 45 2.86 -27.26 23.02
C THR A 45 3.41 -26.67 24.32
N LEU A 46 2.87 -25.51 24.76
CA LEU A 46 3.26 -24.87 26.02
C LEU A 46 2.94 -25.74 27.24
N ALA A 47 1.89 -26.56 27.18
CA ALA A 47 1.56 -27.52 28.24
C ALA A 47 2.66 -28.59 28.45
N PHE A 48 3.55 -28.78 27.47
CA PHE A 48 4.72 -29.64 27.54
C PHE A 48 6.04 -28.86 27.74
N GLY A 49 5.97 -27.55 28.01
CA GLY A 49 7.16 -26.70 28.17
C GLY A 49 7.87 -26.35 26.87
N ILE A 50 7.18 -26.44 25.73
CA ILE A 50 7.70 -26.14 24.39
C ILE A 50 6.96 -24.94 23.80
N GLY A 51 7.68 -23.85 23.57
CA GLY A 51 7.17 -22.67 22.88
C GLY A 51 7.26 -22.78 21.36
N MET A 52 6.35 -22.11 20.67
CA MET A 52 6.40 -21.89 19.22
C MET A 52 6.48 -20.38 18.93
N HIS A 53 7.30 -19.96 17.96
CA HIS A 53 7.41 -18.56 17.56
C HIS A 53 7.44 -18.40 16.03
N HIS A 54 6.49 -17.63 15.49
CA HIS A 54 6.49 -17.22 14.09
C HIS A 54 5.73 -15.91 13.90
N ALA A 55 5.92 -15.27 12.76
CA ALA A 55 5.31 -13.97 12.43
C ALA A 55 3.76 -14.01 12.36
N GLY A 56 3.19 -15.20 12.18
CA GLY A 56 1.74 -15.42 12.13
C GLY A 56 1.03 -15.49 13.49
N LEU A 57 1.77 -15.62 14.59
CA LEU A 57 1.17 -15.60 15.94
C LEU A 57 0.67 -14.20 16.31
N HIS A 58 -0.36 -14.17 17.16
CA HIS A 58 -0.84 -12.93 17.74
C HIS A 58 0.28 -12.23 18.52
N GLU A 59 0.34 -10.90 18.48
CA GLU A 59 1.42 -10.15 19.15
C GLU A 59 1.51 -10.44 20.65
N ARG A 60 0.36 -10.59 21.33
CA ARG A 60 0.29 -10.99 22.73
C ARG A 60 0.88 -12.37 22.96
N ASP A 61 0.45 -13.36 22.19
CA ASP A 61 0.95 -14.74 22.28
C ASP A 61 2.47 -14.80 22.04
N ARG A 62 2.98 -14.04 21.06
CA ARG A 62 4.43 -13.89 20.86
C ARG A 62 5.10 -13.39 22.12
N LYS A 63 4.76 -12.19 22.61
CA LYS A 63 5.37 -11.61 23.82
C LYS A 63 5.35 -12.57 25.01
N THR A 64 4.24 -13.27 25.23
CA THR A 64 4.12 -14.27 26.29
C THR A 64 5.15 -15.40 26.11
N VAL A 65 5.29 -15.99 24.92
CA VAL A 65 6.27 -17.05 24.67
C VAL A 65 7.70 -16.54 24.85
N GLU A 66 7.98 -15.32 24.39
CA GLU A 66 9.28 -14.67 24.52
C GLU A 66 9.66 -14.50 26.00
N GLU A 67 8.75 -13.99 26.82
CA GLU A 67 8.94 -13.83 28.27
C GLU A 67 9.12 -15.17 28.98
N LEU A 68 8.34 -16.19 28.61
CA LEU A 68 8.47 -17.53 29.18
C LEU A 68 9.84 -18.15 28.86
N PHE A 69 10.36 -17.95 27.65
CA PHE A 69 11.66 -18.47 27.24
C PHE A 69 12.83 -17.75 27.92
N VAL A 70 12.81 -16.41 27.92
CA VAL A 70 13.87 -15.58 28.53
C VAL A 70 13.98 -15.86 30.04
N ASN A 71 12.84 -15.99 30.73
CA ASN A 71 12.79 -16.32 32.15
C ASN A 71 13.00 -17.82 32.45
N CYS A 72 13.37 -18.62 31.43
CA CYS A 72 13.60 -20.06 31.54
C CYS A 72 12.41 -20.84 32.17
N LYS A 73 11.17 -20.36 31.96
CA LYS A 73 9.94 -21.06 32.34
C LYS A 73 9.60 -22.17 31.35
N ILE A 74 9.98 -21.99 30.09
CA ILE A 74 10.00 -23.05 29.08
C ILE A 74 11.45 -23.33 28.67
N GLN A 75 11.77 -24.59 28.44
CA GLN A 75 13.14 -25.02 28.14
C GLN A 75 13.44 -25.02 26.64
N VAL A 76 12.42 -25.25 25.81
CA VAL A 76 12.56 -25.37 24.36
C VAL A 76 11.70 -24.32 23.67
N LEU A 77 12.28 -23.61 22.71
CA LEU A 77 11.57 -22.73 21.79
C LEU A 77 11.85 -23.19 20.37
N ILE A 78 10.79 -23.44 19.59
CA ILE A 78 10.89 -23.72 18.16
C ILE A 78 10.41 -22.49 17.40
N ALA A 79 11.23 -21.97 16.50
CA ALA A 79 10.96 -20.72 15.80
C ALA A 79 11.23 -20.79 14.31
N THR A 80 10.54 -19.93 13.55
CA THR A 80 10.85 -19.72 12.13
C THR A 80 12.19 -19.00 11.95
N SER A 81 12.87 -19.24 10.83
CA SER A 81 14.20 -18.70 10.52
C SER A 81 14.28 -17.17 10.61
N THR A 82 13.16 -16.48 10.39
CA THR A 82 13.03 -15.01 10.49
C THR A 82 13.33 -14.48 11.89
N LEU A 83 13.23 -15.31 12.93
CA LEU A 83 13.60 -14.96 14.29
C LEU A 83 15.10 -14.68 14.43
N ALA A 84 15.94 -15.22 13.54
CA ALA A 84 17.38 -15.01 13.53
C ALA A 84 17.76 -13.52 13.49
N TRP A 85 16.92 -12.66 12.91
CA TRP A 85 17.15 -11.22 12.82
C TRP A 85 16.30 -10.38 13.79
N GLY A 86 15.13 -10.90 14.20
CA GLY A 86 14.06 -10.07 14.78
C GLY A 86 14.05 -9.91 16.30
N VAL A 87 14.66 -10.84 17.06
CA VAL A 87 14.60 -10.79 18.53
C VAL A 87 15.85 -11.41 19.17
N ASN A 88 16.26 -10.86 20.31
CA ASN A 88 17.42 -11.38 21.05
C ASN A 88 17.00 -12.48 22.03
N PHE A 89 17.01 -13.73 21.56
CA PHE A 89 16.89 -14.92 22.42
C PHE A 89 18.25 -15.60 22.57
N PRO A 90 19.07 -15.19 23.56
CA PRO A 90 20.32 -15.86 23.79
C PRO A 90 20.00 -17.24 24.41
N ALA A 91 20.33 -18.30 23.67
CA ALA A 91 20.05 -19.69 24.05
C ALA A 91 21.37 -20.42 24.36
N HIS A 92 21.33 -21.41 25.25
CA HIS A 92 22.53 -22.22 25.51
C HIS A 92 22.88 -23.11 24.32
N LEU A 93 21.85 -23.71 23.72
CA LEU A 93 21.94 -24.56 22.54
C LEU A 93 21.05 -24.00 21.43
N VAL A 94 21.62 -23.80 20.24
CA VAL A 94 20.86 -23.58 19.02
C VAL A 94 20.91 -24.81 18.13
N VAL A 95 19.76 -25.24 17.63
CA VAL A 95 19.63 -26.30 16.63
C VAL A 95 19.07 -25.72 15.35
N VAL A 96 19.83 -25.74 14.27
CA VAL A 96 19.34 -25.39 12.92
C VAL A 96 18.88 -26.68 12.26
N LYS A 97 17.55 -26.89 12.18
CA LYS A 97 16.95 -28.10 11.61
C LYS A 97 16.69 -27.89 10.12
N GLY A 98 17.59 -28.42 9.30
CA GLY A 98 17.57 -28.28 7.85
C GLY A 98 18.18 -26.97 7.39
N THR A 99 18.92 -27.01 6.28
CA THR A 99 19.61 -25.84 5.71
C THR A 99 19.08 -25.46 4.32
N GLU A 100 17.93 -26.00 3.94
CA GLU A 100 17.29 -25.79 2.65
C GLU A 100 15.84 -25.36 2.85
N TYR A 101 15.31 -24.65 1.85
CA TYR A 101 13.89 -24.32 1.77
C TYR A 101 13.39 -24.45 0.34
N TYR A 102 12.09 -24.67 0.19
CA TYR A 102 11.48 -24.78 -1.12
C TYR A 102 11.25 -23.38 -1.71
N ASP A 103 11.92 -23.10 -2.83
CA ASP A 103 11.66 -21.90 -3.62
C ASP A 103 10.57 -22.20 -4.66
N GLY A 104 9.42 -21.52 -4.52
CA GLY A 104 8.29 -21.66 -5.43
C GLY A 104 8.61 -21.21 -6.85
N LYS A 105 9.51 -20.22 -7.02
CA LYS A 105 9.89 -19.69 -8.33
C LYS A 105 10.68 -20.68 -9.14
N SER A 106 11.76 -21.22 -8.56
CA SER A 106 12.60 -22.22 -9.22
C SER A 106 12.08 -23.65 -9.07
N ARG A 107 10.99 -23.86 -8.33
CA ARG A 107 10.34 -25.16 -8.05
C ARG A 107 11.33 -26.22 -7.52
N ARG A 108 12.27 -25.79 -6.69
CA ARG A 108 13.32 -26.66 -6.12
C ARG A 108 13.68 -26.22 -4.71
N TYR A 109 14.34 -27.12 -4.00
CA TYR A 109 14.98 -26.77 -2.74
C TYR A 109 16.25 -25.97 -3.01
N VAL A 110 16.37 -24.83 -2.34
CA VAL A 110 17.52 -23.94 -2.38
C VAL A 110 18.10 -23.81 -0.98
N ASP A 111 19.42 -23.64 -0.91
CA ASP A 111 20.11 -23.47 0.37
C ASP A 111 19.74 -22.14 1.03
N TYR A 112 19.78 -22.13 2.36
CA TYR A 112 19.79 -20.87 3.09
C TYR A 112 21.03 -20.06 2.72
N PRO A 113 20.89 -18.72 2.62
CA PRO A 113 22.03 -17.84 2.69
C PRO A 113 22.87 -18.18 3.92
N ILE A 114 24.18 -18.32 3.74
CA ILE A 114 25.09 -18.64 4.86
C ILE A 114 25.00 -17.61 5.98
N THR A 115 24.73 -16.35 5.63
CA THR A 115 24.49 -15.24 6.55
C THR A 115 23.33 -15.52 7.49
N ASP A 116 22.22 -16.09 6.99
CA ASP A 116 21.09 -16.49 7.83
C ASP A 116 21.52 -17.60 8.80
N VAL A 117 22.24 -18.62 8.32
CA VAL A 117 22.75 -19.71 9.17
C VAL A 117 23.71 -19.19 10.25
N LEU A 118 24.59 -18.25 9.90
CA LEU A 118 25.50 -17.58 10.84
C LEU A 118 24.72 -16.77 11.90
N GLN A 119 23.66 -16.07 11.51
CA GLN A 119 22.80 -15.35 12.44
C GLN A 119 22.04 -16.30 13.38
N MET A 120 21.53 -17.42 12.86
CA MET A 120 20.90 -18.46 13.67
C MET A 120 21.90 -19.01 14.70
N MET A 121 23.09 -19.41 14.23
CA MET A 121 24.17 -19.91 15.08
C MET A 121 24.59 -18.88 16.14
N GLY A 122 24.65 -17.60 15.79
CA GLY A 122 25.02 -16.50 16.68
C GLY A 122 24.06 -16.27 17.85
N ARG A 123 22.87 -16.91 17.84
CA ARG A 123 21.96 -16.93 19.00
C ARG A 123 22.42 -17.90 20.10
N ALA A 124 23.39 -18.77 19.82
CA ALA A 124 23.97 -19.66 20.80
C ALA A 124 25.00 -18.92 21.66
N GLY A 125 24.78 -18.93 22.97
CA GLY A 125 25.63 -18.26 23.96
C GLY A 125 24.83 -17.26 24.78
N ARG A 126 25.04 -17.28 26.10
CA ARG A 126 24.44 -16.36 27.05
C ARG A 126 25.55 -15.73 27.88
N PRO A 127 26.11 -14.59 27.45
CA PRO A 127 27.10 -13.87 28.23
C PRO A 127 26.59 -13.67 29.66
N GLN A 128 27.45 -13.86 30.66
CA GLN A 128 27.13 -13.81 32.10
C GLN A 128 26.39 -15.03 32.68
N PHE A 129 25.83 -15.93 31.86
CA PHE A 129 25.10 -17.11 32.34
C PHE A 129 25.80 -18.43 32.04
N ASP A 130 26.46 -18.54 30.88
CA ASP A 130 27.12 -19.76 30.42
C ASP A 130 28.59 -19.49 30.04
N ASP A 131 29.47 -20.46 30.30
CA ASP A 131 30.88 -20.41 29.88
C ASP A 131 31.08 -20.75 28.39
N GLN A 132 30.10 -21.40 27.78
CA GLN A 132 30.11 -21.81 26.37
C GLN A 132 28.69 -21.84 25.79
N GLY A 133 28.56 -21.47 24.52
CA GLY A 133 27.37 -21.70 23.70
C GLY A 133 27.58 -22.86 22.75
N LYS A 134 26.53 -23.64 22.46
CA LYS A 134 26.60 -24.76 21.51
C LYS A 134 25.65 -24.52 20.35
N ALA A 135 26.11 -24.81 19.13
CA ALA A 135 25.27 -24.80 17.94
C ALA A 135 25.37 -26.15 17.22
N VAL A 136 24.23 -26.68 16.81
CA VAL A 136 24.12 -27.93 16.05
C VAL A 136 23.38 -27.61 14.75
N ILE A 137 24.06 -27.83 13.62
CA ILE A 137 23.50 -27.61 12.29
C ILE A 137 23.23 -28.97 11.67
N LEU A 138 21.95 -29.27 11.43
CA LEU A 138 21.53 -30.51 10.78
C LEU A 138 21.49 -30.26 9.27
N VAL A 139 22.44 -30.84 8.56
CA VAL A 139 22.68 -30.62 7.13
C VAL A 139 22.88 -31.96 6.41
N HIS A 140 22.56 -31.98 5.11
CA HIS A 140 22.88 -33.10 4.24
C HIS A 140 24.39 -33.34 4.16
N ASP A 141 24.83 -34.60 4.19
CA ASP A 141 26.26 -34.96 4.32
C ASP A 141 27.15 -34.31 3.24
N ILE A 142 26.66 -34.27 1.99
CA ILE A 142 27.35 -33.65 0.84
C ILE A 142 27.69 -32.17 1.07
N LYS A 143 26.93 -31.44 1.91
CA LYS A 143 27.12 -30.00 2.18
C LYS A 143 27.89 -29.72 3.47
N LYS A 144 28.25 -30.76 4.23
CA LYS A 144 28.92 -30.63 5.53
C LYS A 144 30.23 -29.85 5.45
N ASP A 145 31.06 -30.15 4.46
CA ASP A 145 32.36 -29.49 4.30
C ASP A 145 32.22 -28.03 3.87
N PHE A 146 31.20 -27.70 3.08
CA PHE A 146 30.86 -26.31 2.73
C PHE A 146 30.58 -25.49 3.99
N TYR A 147 29.65 -25.97 4.84
CA TYR A 147 29.34 -25.26 6.09
C TYR A 147 30.53 -25.24 7.03
N LYS A 148 31.26 -26.36 7.19
CA LYS A 148 32.45 -26.39 8.03
C LYS A 148 33.46 -25.32 7.61
N LYS A 149 33.72 -25.16 6.32
CA LYS A 149 34.64 -24.13 5.82
C LYS A 149 34.16 -22.71 6.19
N PHE A 150 32.93 -22.35 5.82
CA PHE A 150 32.43 -20.97 5.95
C PHE A 150 31.93 -20.59 7.35
N LEU A 151 31.86 -21.54 8.29
CA LEU A 151 31.63 -21.24 9.71
C LEU A 151 32.93 -20.90 10.44
N TYR A 152 34.09 -21.38 9.97
CA TYR A 152 35.39 -21.13 10.59
C TYR A 152 36.26 -20.13 9.80
N GLU A 153 36.00 -19.95 8.51
CA GLU A 153 36.64 -18.97 7.64
C GLU A 153 35.67 -17.84 7.26
N PRO A 154 36.13 -16.58 7.15
CA PRO A 154 35.29 -15.48 6.69
C PRO A 154 34.68 -15.75 5.30
N PHE A 155 33.39 -15.47 5.15
CA PHE A 155 32.69 -15.64 3.88
C PHE A 155 32.99 -14.50 2.90
N PRO A 156 33.39 -14.78 1.64
CA PRO A 156 33.62 -13.74 0.64
C PRO A 156 32.29 -13.09 0.24
N VAL A 157 32.23 -11.76 0.30
CA VAL A 157 31.05 -10.98 -0.08
C VAL A 157 31.27 -10.36 -1.45
N GLU A 158 30.27 -10.51 -2.33
CA GLU A 158 30.26 -9.93 -3.68
C GLU A 158 29.06 -8.99 -3.83
N SER A 159 29.19 -7.99 -4.70
CA SER A 159 28.07 -7.10 -5.03
C SER A 159 27.03 -7.78 -5.93
N SER A 160 25.74 -7.52 -5.65
CA SER A 160 24.59 -7.89 -6.50
C SER A 160 23.92 -6.69 -7.17
N LEU A 161 24.61 -5.54 -7.26
CA LEU A 161 24.05 -4.30 -7.82
C LEU A 161 23.57 -4.46 -9.27
N LEU A 162 24.22 -5.31 -10.07
CA LEU A 162 23.94 -5.46 -11.50
C LEU A 162 22.48 -5.80 -11.82
N SER A 163 21.80 -6.57 -10.98
CA SER A 163 20.41 -6.97 -11.22
C SER A 163 19.38 -5.87 -11.00
N VAL A 164 19.78 -4.77 -10.34
CA VAL A 164 18.89 -3.65 -9.96
C VAL A 164 19.47 -2.30 -10.39
N LEU A 165 20.52 -2.31 -11.22
CA LEU A 165 21.26 -1.10 -11.59
C LEU A 165 20.36 -0.09 -12.31
N SER A 166 19.48 -0.54 -13.20
CA SER A 166 18.55 0.32 -13.94
C SER A 166 17.68 1.16 -13.01
N ASP A 167 17.11 0.57 -11.96
CA ASP A 167 16.28 1.31 -11.00
C ASP A 167 17.07 2.39 -10.24
N HIS A 168 18.31 2.09 -9.86
CA HIS A 168 19.19 3.06 -9.20
C HIS A 168 19.62 4.19 -10.13
N LEU A 169 20.00 3.88 -11.38
CA LEU A 169 20.32 4.89 -12.37
C LEU A 169 19.12 5.79 -12.65
N ASN A 170 17.92 5.22 -12.80
CA ASN A 170 16.70 6.02 -12.96
C ASN A 170 16.47 6.98 -11.79
N ALA A 171 16.70 6.54 -10.54
CA ALA A 171 16.53 7.39 -9.38
C ALA A 171 17.53 8.57 -9.37
N GLU A 172 18.79 8.32 -9.73
CA GLU A 172 19.83 9.35 -9.79
C GLU A 172 19.65 10.31 -10.99
N ILE A 173 19.14 9.81 -12.12
CA ILE A 173 18.76 10.65 -13.27
C ILE A 173 17.55 11.52 -12.91
N ALA A 174 16.54 10.96 -12.24
CA ALA A 174 15.38 11.72 -11.76
C ALA A 174 15.74 12.76 -10.70
N ALA A 175 16.77 12.50 -9.87
CA ALA A 175 17.30 13.45 -8.90
C ALA A 175 18.20 14.53 -9.53
N GLY A 176 18.66 14.34 -10.76
CA GLY A 176 19.58 15.25 -11.45
C GLY A 176 21.05 15.05 -11.10
N THR A 177 21.41 13.97 -10.38
CA THR A 177 22.81 13.60 -10.10
C THR A 177 23.52 13.12 -11.37
N ILE A 178 22.80 12.41 -12.24
CA ILE A 178 23.30 11.87 -13.51
C ILE A 178 22.57 12.59 -14.65
N SER A 179 23.31 13.31 -15.49
CA SER A 179 22.77 13.96 -16.69
C SER A 179 23.45 13.48 -17.98
N SER A 180 24.49 12.67 -17.88
CA SER A 180 25.17 12.06 -19.03
C SER A 180 25.58 10.60 -18.82
N LYS A 181 25.88 9.88 -19.92
CA LYS A 181 26.46 8.53 -19.86
C LYS A 181 27.78 8.48 -19.08
N GLN A 182 28.58 9.55 -19.14
CA GLN A 182 29.83 9.66 -18.40
C GLN A 182 29.57 9.76 -16.89
N ASP A 183 28.59 10.56 -16.46
CA ASP A 183 28.23 10.65 -15.04
C ASP A 183 27.74 9.29 -14.51
N ALA A 184 27.01 8.52 -15.32
CA ALA A 184 26.58 7.18 -14.95
C ALA A 184 27.76 6.20 -14.78
N MET A 185 28.77 6.27 -15.64
CA MET A 185 30.00 5.51 -15.46
C MET A 185 30.72 5.93 -14.19
N ASP A 186 30.86 7.24 -13.96
CA ASP A 186 31.53 7.80 -12.79
C ASP A 186 30.79 7.38 -11.51
N TYR A 187 29.46 7.43 -11.49
CA TYR A 187 28.62 6.94 -10.39
C TYR A 187 28.94 5.49 -10.03
N ILE A 188 29.06 4.61 -11.02
CA ILE A 188 29.38 3.19 -10.78
C ILE A 188 30.74 3.05 -10.09
N THR A 189 31.72 3.92 -10.37
CA THR A 189 33.05 3.84 -9.73
C THR A 189 33.02 4.05 -8.20
N TRP A 190 31.98 4.71 -7.67
CA TRP A 190 31.78 4.92 -6.23
C TRP A 190 31.19 3.71 -5.51
N THR A 191 30.74 2.70 -6.25
CA THR A 191 30.02 1.56 -5.69
C THR A 191 30.95 0.45 -5.17
N TYR A 192 30.44 -0.35 -4.23
CA TYR A 192 31.12 -1.59 -3.82
C TYR A 192 31.30 -2.57 -4.99
N PHE A 193 30.38 -2.54 -5.97
CA PHE A 193 30.49 -3.32 -7.19
C PHE A 193 31.80 -3.04 -7.93
N PHE A 194 32.15 -1.77 -8.18
CA PHE A 194 33.38 -1.44 -8.89
C PHE A 194 34.63 -1.93 -8.13
N ARG A 195 34.64 -1.82 -6.80
CA ARG A 195 35.73 -2.37 -5.97
C ARG A 195 35.87 -3.89 -6.14
N ARG A 196 34.76 -4.63 -6.23
CA ARG A 196 34.75 -6.08 -6.42
C ARG A 196 35.06 -6.49 -7.86
N LEU A 197 34.65 -5.71 -8.85
CA LEU A 197 34.96 -5.94 -10.27
C LEU A 197 36.47 -6.07 -10.51
N VAL A 198 37.28 -5.21 -9.87
CA VAL A 198 38.75 -5.25 -10.00
C VAL A 198 39.37 -6.40 -9.20
N MET A 199 38.76 -6.78 -8.07
CA MET A 199 39.30 -7.81 -7.16
C MET A 199 38.94 -9.24 -7.56
N ASN A 200 37.79 -9.45 -8.21
CA ASN A 200 37.31 -10.75 -8.66
C ASN A 200 36.60 -10.62 -10.03
N PRO A 201 37.33 -10.24 -11.09
CA PRO A 201 36.75 -9.91 -12.40
C PRO A 201 35.98 -11.08 -13.02
N SER A 202 36.48 -12.31 -12.85
CA SER A 202 35.87 -13.52 -13.39
C SER A 202 34.47 -13.80 -12.82
N TYR A 203 34.16 -13.37 -11.58
CA TYR A 203 32.80 -13.47 -11.02
C TYR A 203 31.78 -12.59 -11.79
N TYR A 204 32.24 -11.48 -12.34
CA TYR A 204 31.43 -10.52 -13.08
C TYR A 204 31.52 -10.69 -14.60
N ASN A 205 32.12 -11.79 -15.06
CA ASN A 205 32.39 -12.09 -16.47
C ASN A 205 33.30 -11.06 -17.16
N LEU A 206 34.26 -10.51 -16.42
CA LEU A 206 35.32 -9.66 -16.97
C LEU A 206 36.60 -10.50 -17.17
N GLU A 207 37.18 -10.46 -18.37
CA GLU A 207 38.32 -11.29 -18.75
C GLU A 207 39.65 -10.76 -18.17
N ASP A 208 39.86 -9.45 -18.20
CA ASP A 208 41.06 -8.80 -17.72
C ASP A 208 40.77 -7.44 -17.05
N ILE A 209 41.73 -6.98 -16.24
CA ILE A 209 41.64 -5.73 -15.47
C ILE A 209 42.33 -4.55 -16.16
N GLY A 210 42.58 -4.62 -17.46
CA GLY A 210 43.07 -3.51 -18.25
C GLY A 210 42.08 -2.33 -18.24
N HIS A 211 42.61 -1.11 -18.23
CA HIS A 211 41.77 0.11 -18.23
C HIS A 211 40.78 0.13 -19.40
N GLU A 212 41.19 -0.35 -20.58
CA GLU A 212 40.34 -0.44 -21.77
C GLU A 212 39.18 -1.44 -21.57
N SER A 213 39.48 -2.64 -21.05
CA SER A 213 38.48 -3.69 -20.79
C SER A 213 37.47 -3.27 -19.72
N ILE A 214 37.93 -2.63 -18.64
CA ILE A 214 37.04 -2.09 -17.60
C ILE A 214 36.14 -1.00 -18.17
N ASN A 215 36.70 -0.02 -18.89
CA ASN A 215 35.91 1.06 -19.48
C ASN A 215 34.87 0.53 -20.47
N LYS A 216 35.25 -0.43 -21.32
CA LYS A 216 34.32 -1.10 -22.24
C LYS A 216 33.22 -1.85 -21.49
N TYR A 217 33.56 -2.56 -20.41
CA TYR A 217 32.58 -3.26 -19.58
C TYR A 217 31.57 -2.28 -18.95
N LEU A 218 32.05 -1.21 -18.33
CA LEU A 218 31.20 -0.19 -17.69
C LEU A 218 30.33 0.54 -18.71
N SER A 219 30.90 0.89 -19.87
CA SER A 219 30.18 1.54 -20.95
C SER A 219 29.03 0.66 -21.46
N ASN A 220 29.29 -0.62 -21.75
CA ASN A 220 28.24 -1.57 -22.16
C ASN A 220 27.18 -1.76 -21.08
N LEU A 221 27.57 -1.76 -19.80
CA LEU A 221 26.67 -1.91 -18.66
C LEU A 221 25.73 -0.70 -18.53
N VAL A 222 26.28 0.51 -18.63
CA VAL A 222 25.52 1.76 -18.62
C VAL A 222 24.58 1.81 -19.83
N GLU A 223 25.09 1.56 -21.03
CA GLU A 223 24.29 1.57 -22.26
C GLU A 223 23.09 0.62 -22.17
N ARG A 224 23.32 -0.63 -21.75
CA ARG A 224 22.23 -1.59 -21.54
C ARG A 224 21.19 -1.09 -20.52
N SER A 225 21.65 -0.56 -19.39
CA SER A 225 20.75 -0.11 -18.33
C SER A 225 19.92 1.10 -18.77
N LEU A 226 20.53 2.03 -19.51
CA LEU A 226 19.82 3.19 -20.07
C LEU A 226 18.82 2.78 -21.15
N LEU A 227 19.17 1.81 -22.02
CA LEU A 227 18.24 1.25 -23.01
C LEU A 227 17.05 0.55 -22.33
N ASP A 228 17.26 -0.18 -21.24
CA ASP A 228 16.18 -0.81 -20.47
C ASP A 228 15.22 0.25 -19.88
N LEU A 229 15.75 1.39 -19.43
CA LEU A 229 14.99 2.51 -18.90
C LEU A 229 14.24 3.28 -19.99
N GLU A 230 14.88 3.52 -21.13
CA GLU A 230 14.26 4.14 -22.32
C GLU A 230 13.11 3.26 -22.84
N CYS A 231 13.33 1.94 -22.95
CA CYS A 231 12.28 0.96 -23.28
C CYS A 231 11.13 0.93 -22.26
N SER A 232 11.37 1.43 -21.05
CA SER A 232 10.36 1.54 -19.98
C SER A 232 9.73 2.94 -19.91
N TYR A 233 10.05 3.81 -20.88
CA TYR A 233 9.61 5.20 -20.95
C TYR A 233 10.07 6.07 -19.77
N CYS A 234 11.07 5.63 -19.00
CA CYS A 234 11.52 6.31 -17.80
C CYS A 234 12.45 7.50 -18.09
N ILE A 235 13.23 7.41 -19.16
CA ILE A 235 14.22 8.42 -19.56
C ILE A 235 14.15 8.67 -21.06
N ASP A 236 14.73 9.79 -21.48
CA ASP A 236 14.95 10.19 -22.86
C ASP A 236 16.45 10.36 -23.09
N ILE A 237 17.00 9.67 -24.10
CA ILE A 237 18.39 9.84 -24.53
C ILE A 237 18.38 10.83 -25.70
N LYS A 238 19.07 11.95 -25.56
CA LYS A 238 19.07 13.02 -26.56
C LYS A 238 19.80 12.61 -27.85
N GLU A 239 19.59 13.40 -28.91
CA GLU A 239 20.18 13.17 -30.24
C GLU A 239 21.73 13.11 -30.24
N ASP A 240 22.37 13.67 -29.22
CA ASP A 240 23.83 13.61 -29.03
C ASP A 240 24.32 12.25 -28.50
N ASP A 241 23.40 11.33 -28.18
CA ASP A 241 23.64 10.01 -27.59
C ASP A 241 24.49 10.06 -26.30
N GLN A 242 24.52 11.21 -25.62
CA GLN A 242 25.31 11.45 -24.42
C GLN A 242 24.46 11.97 -23.27
N THR A 243 23.57 12.90 -23.56
CA THR A 243 22.73 13.57 -22.56
C THR A 243 21.50 12.70 -22.26
N VAL A 244 21.21 12.51 -20.97
CA VAL A 244 20.06 11.76 -20.49
C VAL A 244 19.16 12.64 -19.64
N GLU A 245 17.85 12.59 -19.90
CA GLU A 245 16.86 13.35 -19.14
C GLU A 245 15.76 12.44 -18.57
N PRO A 246 15.28 12.70 -17.35
CA PRO A 246 14.17 11.94 -16.78
C PRO A 246 12.84 12.36 -17.42
N LEU A 247 12.06 11.36 -17.82
CA LEU A 247 10.65 11.53 -18.19
C LEU A 247 9.75 11.46 -16.95
N THR A 248 8.48 11.86 -17.10
CA THR A 248 7.51 11.81 -15.98
C THR A 248 7.39 10.40 -15.38
N TYR A 249 7.42 9.36 -16.21
CA TYR A 249 7.41 7.97 -15.77
C TYR A 249 8.60 7.59 -14.90
N GLY A 250 9.82 8.05 -15.23
CA GLY A 250 11.02 7.82 -14.43
C GLY A 250 10.94 8.52 -13.08
N ARG A 251 10.39 9.75 -13.06
CA ARG A 251 10.10 10.49 -11.82
C ARG A 251 9.06 9.77 -10.95
N ILE A 252 7.99 9.24 -11.54
CA ILE A 252 6.98 8.44 -10.83
C ILE A 252 7.61 7.17 -10.23
N ALA A 253 8.42 6.44 -11.01
CA ALA A 253 9.12 5.24 -10.55
C ALA A 253 9.99 5.54 -9.32
N SER A 254 10.81 6.60 -9.41
CA SER A 254 11.70 7.05 -8.34
C SER A 254 10.93 7.49 -7.09
N TYR A 255 9.90 8.33 -7.27
CA TYR A 255 9.11 8.88 -6.16
C TYR A 255 8.39 7.81 -5.33
N TYR A 256 7.81 6.80 -5.99
CA TYR A 256 7.09 5.71 -5.32
C TYR A 256 7.95 4.48 -5.02
N TYR A 257 9.23 4.53 -5.38
CA TYR A 257 10.20 3.45 -5.18
C TYR A 257 9.73 2.14 -5.83
N LEU A 258 9.30 2.26 -7.09
CA LEU A 258 8.83 1.16 -7.93
C LEU A 258 9.88 0.79 -8.97
N LYS A 259 9.89 -0.49 -9.36
CA LYS A 259 10.77 -0.98 -10.41
C LYS A 259 10.30 -0.45 -11.77
N HIS A 260 11.24 -0.08 -12.65
CA HIS A 260 10.93 0.43 -13.99
C HIS A 260 10.04 -0.51 -14.85
N PRO A 261 10.12 -1.85 -14.75
CA PRO A 261 9.22 -2.73 -15.49
C PRO A 261 7.75 -2.62 -15.04
N THR A 262 7.48 -2.29 -13.77
CA THR A 262 6.12 -2.01 -13.29
C THR A 262 5.55 -0.77 -13.97
N ILE A 263 6.35 0.29 -14.11
CA ILE A 263 5.92 1.53 -14.78
C ILE A 263 5.72 1.31 -16.29
N ARG A 264 6.60 0.54 -16.93
CA ARG A 264 6.40 0.10 -18.31
C ARG A 264 5.06 -0.63 -18.47
N MET A 265 4.78 -1.58 -17.59
CA MET A 265 3.53 -2.33 -17.60
C MET A 265 2.31 -1.43 -17.39
N PHE A 266 2.40 -0.41 -16.53
CA PHE A 266 1.34 0.60 -16.38
C PHE A 266 1.11 1.39 -17.67
N LYS A 267 2.17 1.89 -18.31
CA LYS A 267 2.06 2.60 -19.59
C LYS A 267 1.46 1.72 -20.68
N GLU A 268 1.82 0.43 -20.72
CA GLU A 268 1.36 -0.51 -21.73
C GLU A 268 -0.06 -1.04 -21.50
N ARG A 269 -0.55 -1.14 -20.25
CA ARG A 269 -1.84 -1.79 -19.92
C ARG A 269 -2.95 -0.85 -19.46
N LEU A 270 -2.63 0.27 -18.82
CA LEU A 270 -3.65 1.25 -18.45
C LEU A 270 -4.24 1.90 -19.71
N ARG A 271 -5.52 2.24 -19.66
CA ARG A 271 -6.28 2.87 -20.76
C ARG A 271 -7.19 3.96 -20.19
N ALA A 272 -7.76 4.79 -21.07
CA ALA A 272 -8.72 5.83 -20.68
C ALA A 272 -9.94 5.28 -19.91
N GLU A 273 -10.39 4.08 -20.30
CA GLU A 273 -11.42 3.34 -19.62
C GLU A 273 -10.92 1.92 -19.34
N LEU A 274 -10.84 1.57 -18.07
CA LEU A 274 -10.49 0.23 -17.64
C LEU A 274 -11.43 -0.18 -16.51
N PRO A 275 -12.13 -1.33 -16.61
CA PRO A 275 -13.00 -1.76 -15.54
C PRO A 275 -12.20 -2.11 -14.29
N LEU A 276 -12.83 -1.97 -13.13
CA LEU A 276 -12.17 -2.14 -11.82
C LEU A 276 -11.48 -3.50 -11.63
N HIS A 277 -12.02 -4.58 -12.21
CA HIS A 277 -11.41 -5.92 -12.12
C HIS A 277 -10.10 -6.03 -12.93
N ASP A 278 -10.02 -5.32 -14.06
CA ASP A 278 -8.80 -5.23 -14.86
C ASP A 278 -7.77 -4.33 -14.17
N LEU A 279 -8.20 -3.24 -13.52
CA LEU A 279 -7.32 -2.42 -12.68
C LEU A 279 -6.72 -3.21 -11.51
N LEU A 280 -7.54 -4.06 -10.86
CA LEU A 280 -7.04 -4.96 -9.82
C LEU A 280 -6.00 -5.94 -10.38
N SER A 281 -6.19 -6.42 -11.61
CA SER A 281 -5.22 -7.30 -12.28
C SER A 281 -3.91 -6.57 -12.60
N VAL A 282 -3.99 -5.33 -13.10
CA VAL A 282 -2.81 -4.47 -13.32
C VAL A 282 -2.06 -4.24 -12.00
N LEU A 283 -2.75 -3.94 -10.90
CA LEU A 283 -2.14 -3.81 -9.58
C LEU A 283 -1.40 -5.09 -9.16
N THR A 284 -2.03 -6.26 -9.32
CA THR A 284 -1.47 -7.53 -8.82
C THR A 284 -0.33 -8.07 -9.66
N ASP A 285 -0.25 -7.66 -10.93
CA ASP A 285 0.81 -8.03 -11.87
C ASP A 285 2.05 -7.14 -11.75
N ALA A 286 2.08 -6.19 -10.80
CA ALA A 286 3.25 -5.36 -10.52
C ALA A 286 4.45 -6.20 -10.05
N GLU A 287 5.66 -5.83 -10.49
CA GLU A 287 6.91 -6.58 -10.26
C GLU A 287 7.33 -6.58 -8.77
N GLU A 288 6.79 -5.66 -7.96
CA GLU A 288 6.94 -5.63 -6.51
C GLU A 288 6.34 -6.87 -5.84
N TYR A 289 5.34 -7.50 -6.48
CA TYR A 289 4.71 -8.73 -6.00
C TYR A 289 5.36 -10.00 -6.53
N ALA A 290 6.32 -9.90 -7.47
CA ALA A 290 7.00 -11.07 -8.01
C ALA A 290 7.74 -11.86 -6.92
N GLU A 291 8.19 -11.21 -5.84
CA GLU A 291 8.87 -11.83 -4.69
C GLU A 291 7.93 -12.37 -3.60
N LEU A 292 6.60 -12.27 -3.76
CA LEU A 292 5.68 -12.83 -2.76
C LEU A 292 5.88 -14.35 -2.67
N PRO A 293 6.11 -14.92 -1.46
CA PRO A 293 6.46 -16.32 -1.34
C PRO A 293 5.29 -17.21 -1.74
N VAL A 294 5.55 -18.18 -2.62
CA VAL A 294 4.65 -19.30 -2.90
C VAL A 294 5.29 -20.57 -2.36
N ARG A 295 4.72 -21.09 -1.27
CA ARG A 295 5.26 -22.24 -0.52
C ARG A 295 4.78 -23.55 -1.14
N HIS A 296 5.41 -24.65 -0.73
CA HIS A 296 5.04 -25.99 -1.19
C HIS A 296 3.55 -26.30 -0.91
N ASN A 297 2.84 -26.85 -1.89
CA ASN A 297 1.38 -27.13 -1.89
C ASN A 297 0.45 -25.90 -1.81
N GLU A 298 0.96 -24.66 -1.88
CA GLU A 298 0.08 -23.48 -1.88
C GLU A 298 -0.71 -23.33 -3.18
N ASP A 299 -0.32 -23.99 -4.27
CA ASP A 299 -1.09 -24.08 -5.51
C ASP A 299 -2.48 -24.69 -5.27
N GLN A 300 -2.55 -25.75 -4.46
CA GLN A 300 -3.81 -26.39 -4.07
C GLN A 300 -4.65 -25.49 -3.15
N LEU A 301 -4.00 -24.80 -2.20
CA LEU A 301 -4.65 -23.85 -1.30
C LEU A 301 -5.18 -22.63 -2.06
N ASN A 302 -4.43 -22.13 -3.03
CA ASN A 302 -4.84 -21.06 -3.94
C ASN A 302 -6.03 -21.48 -4.80
N SER A 303 -6.04 -22.72 -5.28
CA SER A 303 -7.19 -23.28 -6.00
C SER A 303 -8.45 -23.34 -5.13
N GLN A 304 -8.34 -23.79 -3.88
CA GLN A 304 -9.45 -23.82 -2.93
C GLN A 304 -9.96 -22.42 -2.58
N LEU A 305 -9.04 -21.47 -2.37
CA LEU A 305 -9.39 -20.08 -2.09
C LEU A 305 -10.10 -19.43 -3.28
N ALA A 306 -9.63 -19.66 -4.51
CA ALA A 306 -10.26 -19.13 -5.72
C ALA A 306 -11.72 -19.53 -5.89
N GLN A 307 -12.12 -20.73 -5.44
CA GLN A 307 -13.52 -21.18 -5.51
C GLN A 307 -14.48 -20.37 -4.61
N GLN A 308 -13.95 -19.68 -3.60
CA GLN A 308 -14.73 -18.88 -2.65
C GLN A 308 -14.78 -17.40 -3.01
N LEU A 309 -14.08 -16.98 -4.08
CA LEU A 309 -13.87 -15.59 -4.43
C LEU A 309 -14.63 -15.20 -5.71
N PRO A 310 -15.06 -13.93 -5.83
CA PRO A 310 -15.96 -13.51 -6.90
C PRO A 310 -15.28 -13.43 -8.27
N LEU A 311 -14.00 -13.03 -8.35
CA LEU A 311 -13.29 -12.88 -9.62
C LEU A 311 -12.48 -14.14 -9.91
N GLN A 312 -12.72 -14.70 -11.10
CA GLN A 312 -12.00 -15.88 -11.59
C GLN A 312 -10.57 -15.51 -11.95
N VAL A 313 -9.62 -16.35 -11.56
CA VAL A 313 -8.21 -16.25 -11.94
C VAL A 313 -7.81 -17.42 -12.83
N ASN A 314 -6.71 -17.29 -13.57
CA ASN A 314 -6.22 -18.36 -14.43
C ASN A 314 -5.87 -19.62 -13.60
N PRO A 315 -6.53 -20.78 -13.82
CA PRO A 315 -6.26 -21.98 -13.04
C PRO A 315 -4.85 -22.55 -13.22
N ARG A 316 -4.12 -22.14 -14.28
CA ARG A 316 -2.76 -22.60 -14.56
C ARG A 316 -1.68 -21.80 -13.84
N SER A 317 -2.04 -20.71 -13.14
CA SER A 317 -1.09 -19.81 -12.48
C SER A 317 -1.21 -19.81 -10.96
N PHE A 318 -1.81 -20.83 -10.35
CA PHE A 318 -1.95 -20.90 -8.88
C PHE A 318 -0.60 -21.00 -8.14
N ASP A 319 0.48 -21.31 -8.84
CA ASP A 319 1.86 -21.28 -8.35
C ASP A 319 2.53 -19.91 -8.53
N SER A 320 1.88 -18.95 -9.17
CA SER A 320 2.39 -17.60 -9.39
C SER A 320 2.15 -16.70 -8.18
N ALA A 321 3.18 -15.92 -7.83
CA ALA A 321 3.13 -14.88 -6.81
C ALA A 321 2.04 -13.85 -7.10
N HIS A 322 1.89 -13.42 -8.37
CA HIS A 322 0.86 -12.45 -8.79
C HIS A 322 -0.56 -12.99 -8.61
N THR A 323 -0.80 -14.26 -8.96
CA THR A 323 -2.11 -14.90 -8.75
C THR A 323 -2.43 -15.01 -7.26
N LYS A 324 -1.44 -15.36 -6.44
CA LYS A 324 -1.60 -15.36 -4.98
C LYS A 324 -1.96 -13.97 -4.46
N THR A 325 -1.23 -12.93 -4.86
CA THR A 325 -1.54 -11.52 -4.51
C THR A 325 -2.97 -11.15 -4.86
N HIS A 326 -3.42 -11.52 -6.06
CA HIS A 326 -4.77 -11.27 -6.53
C HIS A 326 -5.83 -11.95 -5.65
N LEU A 327 -5.64 -13.22 -5.32
CA LEU A 327 -6.53 -13.96 -4.42
C LEU A 327 -6.56 -13.37 -3.00
N LEU A 328 -5.40 -12.95 -2.47
CA LEU A 328 -5.30 -12.35 -1.14
C LEU A 328 -6.01 -10.99 -1.05
N LEU A 329 -5.93 -10.15 -2.10
CA LEU A 329 -6.70 -8.89 -2.15
C LEU A 329 -8.20 -9.16 -2.23
N GLN A 330 -8.64 -10.10 -3.07
CA GLN A 330 -10.05 -10.49 -3.12
C GLN A 330 -10.57 -11.04 -1.78
N ALA A 331 -9.77 -11.87 -1.11
CA ALA A 331 -10.10 -12.40 0.22
C ALA A 331 -10.18 -11.26 1.26
N HIS A 332 -9.30 -10.27 1.17
CA HIS A 332 -9.34 -9.06 2.00
C HIS A 332 -10.62 -8.25 1.79
N PHE A 333 -11.07 -8.05 0.54
CA PHE A 333 -12.34 -7.36 0.26
C PHE A 333 -13.57 -8.15 0.69
N SER A 334 -13.52 -9.47 0.56
CA SER A 334 -14.66 -10.38 0.82
C SER A 334 -14.76 -10.81 2.29
N HIS A 335 -13.76 -10.51 3.11
CA HIS A 335 -13.62 -10.97 4.49
C HIS A 335 -13.59 -12.50 4.60
N THR A 336 -13.03 -13.16 3.60
CA THR A 336 -12.91 -14.63 3.57
C THR A 336 -11.94 -15.11 4.62
N GLN A 337 -12.27 -16.20 5.31
CA GLN A 337 -11.37 -16.80 6.29
C GLN A 337 -10.15 -17.40 5.57
N LEU A 338 -8.96 -16.93 5.94
CA LEU A 338 -7.71 -17.43 5.37
C LEU A 338 -7.40 -18.83 5.93
N LEU A 339 -6.91 -19.71 5.06
CA LEU A 339 -6.70 -21.13 5.35
C LEU A 339 -5.51 -21.39 6.30
N CYS A 340 -4.55 -20.46 6.36
CA CYS A 340 -3.38 -20.57 7.22
C CYS A 340 -2.88 -19.21 7.73
N SER A 341 -2.07 -19.24 8.79
CA SER A 341 -1.48 -18.03 9.38
C SER A 341 -0.51 -17.32 8.43
N ASP A 342 0.14 -18.07 7.53
CA ASP A 342 1.09 -17.52 6.57
C ASP A 342 0.40 -16.61 5.55
N TYR A 343 -0.83 -16.93 5.13
CA TYR A 343 -1.61 -16.06 4.25
C TYR A 343 -1.94 -14.74 4.95
N THR A 344 -2.11 -14.75 6.28
CA THR A 344 -2.34 -13.51 7.04
C THR A 344 -1.11 -12.60 6.98
N THR A 345 0.11 -13.17 7.09
CA THR A 345 1.33 -12.38 6.94
C THR A 345 1.53 -11.89 5.51
N ASP A 346 1.25 -12.76 4.53
CA ASP A 346 1.39 -12.42 3.12
C ASP A 346 0.40 -11.30 2.72
N THR A 347 -0.86 -11.35 3.18
CA THR A 347 -1.85 -10.29 2.97
C THR A 347 -1.36 -8.95 3.54
N LYS A 348 -0.71 -8.93 4.71
CA LYS A 348 -0.14 -7.68 5.24
C LYS A 348 0.94 -7.10 4.33
N THR A 349 1.85 -7.95 3.83
CA THR A 349 2.89 -7.54 2.87
C THR A 349 2.29 -7.04 1.55
N VAL A 350 1.19 -7.65 1.09
CA VAL A 350 0.46 -7.19 -0.09
C VAL A 350 -0.14 -5.80 0.14
N LEU A 351 -0.91 -5.63 1.22
CA LEU A 351 -1.56 -4.36 1.56
C LEU A 351 -0.55 -3.22 1.81
N ASP A 352 0.61 -3.54 2.39
CA ASP A 352 1.68 -2.59 2.65
C ASP A 352 2.24 -1.96 1.37
N ASN A 353 2.32 -2.73 0.29
CA ASN A 353 2.80 -2.25 -1.01
C ASN A 353 1.70 -1.65 -1.87
N ALA A 354 0.45 -2.08 -1.68
CA ALA A 354 -0.66 -1.73 -2.56
C ALA A 354 -0.89 -0.22 -2.70
N ILE A 355 -0.79 0.55 -1.61
CA ILE A 355 -1.08 2.00 -1.63
C ILE A 355 -0.11 2.76 -2.53
N ARG A 356 1.21 2.52 -2.39
CA ARG A 356 2.22 3.21 -3.22
C ARG A 356 2.10 2.82 -4.70
N ILE A 357 1.75 1.56 -4.99
CA ILE A 357 1.55 1.08 -6.35
C ILE A 357 0.31 1.72 -6.97
N CYS A 358 -0.82 1.77 -6.24
CA CYS A 358 -2.03 2.47 -6.71
C CYS A 358 -1.81 3.97 -6.93
N GLN A 359 -1.04 4.63 -6.06
CA GLN A 359 -0.73 6.06 -6.22
C GLN A 359 0.12 6.31 -7.47
N ALA A 360 1.07 5.43 -7.80
CA ALA A 360 1.80 5.49 -9.06
C ALA A 360 0.91 5.22 -10.28
N MET A 361 0.00 4.23 -10.21
CA MET A 361 -1.01 4.00 -11.26
C MET A 361 -1.86 5.26 -11.50
N LEU A 362 -2.25 5.95 -10.42
CA LEU A 362 -3.02 7.19 -10.48
C LEU A 362 -2.24 8.28 -11.20
N ASP A 363 -0.96 8.48 -10.87
CA ASP A 363 -0.12 9.51 -11.52
C ASP A 363 0.19 9.19 -12.99
N VAL A 364 0.34 7.91 -13.33
CA VAL A 364 0.44 7.48 -14.74
C VAL A 364 -0.84 7.80 -15.50
N ALA A 365 -2.01 7.46 -14.94
CA ALA A 365 -3.29 7.77 -15.56
C ALA A 365 -3.55 9.28 -15.63
N ALA A 366 -3.07 10.04 -14.63
CA ALA A 366 -3.18 11.49 -14.60
C ALA A 366 -2.30 12.16 -15.66
N ASN A 367 -1.07 11.68 -15.86
CA ASN A 367 -0.18 12.14 -16.92
C ASN A 367 -0.79 11.94 -18.32
N GLU A 368 -1.62 10.91 -18.51
CA GLU A 368 -2.30 10.64 -19.78
C GLU A 368 -3.67 11.33 -19.92
N GLY A 369 -4.13 12.07 -18.91
CA GLY A 369 -5.41 12.77 -18.94
C GLY A 369 -6.65 11.87 -18.79
N TRP A 370 -6.52 10.68 -18.19
CA TRP A 370 -7.60 9.68 -18.14
C TRP A 370 -8.49 9.79 -16.90
N LEU A 371 -9.60 10.53 -17.00
CA LEU A 371 -10.50 10.78 -15.87
C LEU A 371 -11.12 9.49 -15.30
N GLY A 372 -11.69 8.64 -16.16
CA GLY A 372 -12.40 7.42 -15.72
C GLY A 372 -11.50 6.45 -14.96
N THR A 373 -10.27 6.28 -15.43
CA THR A 373 -9.26 5.43 -14.78
C THR A 373 -8.76 6.03 -13.46
N VAL A 374 -8.52 7.34 -13.39
CA VAL A 374 -8.14 8.01 -12.12
C VAL A 374 -9.22 7.82 -11.05
N LEU A 375 -10.49 8.05 -11.37
CA LEU A 375 -11.61 7.84 -10.44
C LEU A 375 -11.71 6.37 -9.99
N SER A 376 -11.50 5.43 -10.92
CA SER A 376 -11.53 4.00 -10.62
C SER A 376 -10.36 3.54 -9.73
N ILE A 377 -9.18 4.14 -9.89
CA ILE A 377 -8.02 3.90 -9.01
C ILE A 377 -8.28 4.47 -7.60
N CYS A 378 -8.90 5.63 -7.48
CA CYS A 378 -9.32 6.17 -6.17
C CYS A 378 -10.27 5.19 -5.46
N ASN A 379 -11.27 4.67 -6.17
CA ASN A 379 -12.17 3.64 -5.63
C ASN A 379 -11.40 2.39 -5.19
N LEU A 380 -10.42 1.93 -5.98
CA LEU A 380 -9.57 0.79 -5.62
C LEU A 380 -8.76 1.05 -4.34
N ILE A 381 -8.21 2.26 -4.16
CA ILE A 381 -7.51 2.65 -2.93
C ILE A 381 -8.45 2.56 -1.72
N GLN A 382 -9.66 3.12 -1.83
CA GLN A 382 -10.66 3.07 -0.76
C GLN A 382 -11.05 1.62 -0.41
N MET A 383 -11.23 0.76 -1.41
CA MET A 383 -11.50 -0.67 -1.22
C MET A 383 -10.38 -1.38 -0.46
N ILE A 384 -9.12 -1.05 -0.75
CA ILE A 384 -7.93 -1.60 -0.10
C ILE A 384 -7.85 -1.16 1.36
N VAL A 385 -8.08 0.13 1.64
CA VAL A 385 -8.02 0.68 3.00
C VAL A 385 -9.17 0.15 3.87
N GLN A 386 -10.40 0.16 3.37
CA GLN A 386 -11.56 -0.34 4.13
C GLN A 386 -11.69 -1.87 4.13
N GLY A 387 -11.02 -2.55 3.19
CA GLY A 387 -11.15 -3.99 2.96
C GLY A 387 -12.57 -4.36 2.56
N ARG A 388 -13.15 -3.67 1.57
CA ARG A 388 -14.53 -3.90 1.11
C ARG A 388 -14.61 -3.79 -0.40
N TRP A 389 -15.63 -4.39 -1.00
CA TRP A 389 -15.92 -4.17 -2.42
C TRP A 389 -16.65 -2.84 -2.63
N LEU A 390 -16.46 -2.22 -3.80
CA LEU A 390 -17.13 -0.96 -4.16
C LEU A 390 -18.67 -1.09 -4.15
N HIS A 391 -19.20 -2.26 -4.52
CA HIS A 391 -20.64 -2.52 -4.57
C HIS A 391 -21.26 -2.86 -3.19
N ASP A 392 -20.44 -3.02 -2.14
CA ASP A 392 -20.95 -3.19 -0.78
C ASP A 392 -21.51 -1.86 -0.25
N SER A 393 -22.55 -1.91 0.59
CA SER A 393 -23.07 -0.71 1.25
C SER A 393 -22.00 -0.10 2.16
N SER A 394 -21.81 1.22 2.08
CA SER A 394 -20.88 1.97 2.93
C SER A 394 -21.22 1.86 4.43
N LEU A 395 -22.46 1.50 4.79
CA LEU A 395 -22.87 1.21 6.16
C LEU A 395 -22.12 0.02 6.78
N LEU A 396 -21.60 -0.90 5.96
CA LEU A 396 -20.82 -2.05 6.42
C LEU A 396 -19.42 -1.68 6.93
N THR A 397 -19.03 -0.41 6.82
CA THR A 397 -17.82 0.12 7.48
C THR A 397 -18.03 0.34 8.98
N LEU A 398 -19.30 0.52 9.42
CA LEU A 398 -19.62 0.70 10.82
C LEU A 398 -19.30 -0.56 11.65
N PRO A 399 -18.70 -0.41 12.84
CA PRO A 399 -18.48 -1.52 13.76
C PRO A 399 -19.77 -2.30 14.03
N HIS A 400 -19.67 -3.64 14.08
CA HIS A 400 -20.76 -4.60 14.33
C HIS A 400 -21.86 -4.67 13.25
N VAL A 401 -21.89 -3.77 12.27
CA VAL A 401 -22.85 -3.83 11.17
C VAL A 401 -22.44 -4.93 10.18
N GLN A 402 -23.37 -5.82 9.88
CA GLN A 402 -23.21 -6.94 8.95
C GLN A 402 -24.28 -6.85 7.86
N ARG A 403 -24.13 -7.63 6.79
CA ARG A 403 -25.08 -7.59 5.66
C ARG A 403 -26.53 -7.83 6.08
N HIS A 404 -26.76 -8.70 7.06
CA HIS A 404 -28.11 -8.96 7.56
C HIS A 404 -28.69 -7.81 8.39
N HIS A 405 -27.89 -6.87 8.90
CA HIS A 405 -28.38 -5.70 9.65
C HIS A 405 -28.90 -4.56 8.74
N LEU A 406 -28.61 -4.60 7.42
CA LEU A 406 -28.91 -3.49 6.50
C LEU A 406 -30.41 -3.18 6.37
N TYR A 407 -31.29 -4.13 6.66
CA TYR A 407 -32.74 -3.89 6.63
C TYR A 407 -33.19 -2.91 7.72
N LEU A 408 -32.47 -2.82 8.85
CA LEU A 408 -32.79 -1.89 9.94
C LEU A 408 -32.72 -0.44 9.45
N PHE A 409 -31.68 -0.12 8.69
CA PHE A 409 -31.44 1.21 8.11
C PHE A 409 -32.47 1.54 7.01
N ARG A 410 -32.81 0.56 6.15
CA ARG A 410 -33.83 0.75 5.10
C ARG A 410 -35.25 0.93 5.64
N LYS A 411 -35.58 0.25 6.75
CA LYS A 411 -36.90 0.33 7.39
C LYS A 411 -37.13 1.67 8.10
N TRP A 412 -36.05 2.38 8.43
CA TRP A 412 -36.14 3.69 9.06
C TRP A 412 -36.76 4.71 8.11
N ALA A 413 -38.05 4.97 8.27
CA ALA A 413 -38.71 6.16 7.77
C ALA A 413 -38.84 7.10 8.97
N GLY A 414 -38.10 8.21 8.96
CA GLY A 414 -37.90 9.10 10.11
C GLY A 414 -39.17 9.38 10.94
N ILE A 415 -38.97 9.67 12.23
CA ILE A 415 -40.06 10.07 13.13
C ILE A 415 -40.73 11.32 12.55
N LYS A 416 -41.96 11.19 12.02
CA LYS A 416 -42.82 12.32 11.65
C LYS A 416 -43.27 13.05 12.93
N GLY A 417 -42.35 13.75 13.58
CA GLY A 417 -42.58 14.58 14.75
C GLY A 417 -42.45 16.06 14.38
N LYS A 418 -43.48 16.84 14.70
CA LYS A 418 -43.56 18.29 14.50
C LYS A 418 -42.46 19.03 15.27
N SER A 419 -41.38 19.43 14.61
CA SER A 419 -40.69 20.73 14.77
C SER A 419 -39.29 20.66 14.15
N ASP A 420 -39.01 21.67 13.34
CA ASP A 420 -37.74 22.05 12.72
C ASP A 420 -37.32 21.29 11.46
N ALA A 421 -37.43 22.03 10.35
CA ALA A 421 -36.91 21.70 9.03
C ALA A 421 -35.39 21.46 9.12
N GLU A 422 -34.93 20.33 8.56
CA GLU A 422 -33.54 19.95 8.18
C GLU A 422 -33.19 18.46 8.41
N GLY A 423 -34.11 17.64 8.94
CA GLY A 423 -33.89 16.18 9.07
C GLY A 423 -34.14 15.41 7.76
N PHE A 424 -33.18 14.61 7.31
CA PHE A 424 -33.34 13.71 6.16
C PHE A 424 -34.53 12.75 6.36
N CYS A 425 -35.48 12.76 5.41
CA CYS A 425 -36.68 11.94 5.42
C CYS A 425 -36.68 10.98 4.22
N GLY A 426 -35.93 9.88 4.32
CA GLY A 426 -35.84 8.84 3.30
C GLY A 426 -35.21 7.55 3.86
N PRO A 427 -35.21 6.44 3.09
CA PRO A 427 -34.50 5.23 3.48
C PRO A 427 -32.98 5.50 3.55
N VAL A 428 -32.32 4.91 4.54
CA VAL A 428 -30.86 5.05 4.70
C VAL A 428 -30.18 3.90 3.97
N GLU A 429 -29.52 4.21 2.85
CA GLU A 429 -28.81 3.22 2.00
C GLU A 429 -27.29 3.25 2.16
N GLY A 430 -26.73 4.41 2.51
CA GLY A 430 -25.31 4.63 2.74
C GLY A 430 -25.01 5.54 3.93
N LEU A 431 -23.72 5.80 4.15
CA LEU A 431 -23.23 6.71 5.18
C LEU A 431 -23.76 8.15 5.03
N PRO A 432 -23.82 8.77 3.84
CA PRO A 432 -24.32 10.14 3.72
C PRO A 432 -25.75 10.30 4.24
N GLU A 433 -26.65 9.39 3.89
CA GLU A 433 -28.04 9.40 4.37
C GLU A 433 -28.11 9.17 5.88
N LEU A 434 -27.26 8.28 6.41
CA LEU A 434 -27.20 8.02 7.86
C LEU A 434 -26.71 9.24 8.63
N ILE A 435 -25.66 9.91 8.14
CA ILE A 435 -25.09 11.12 8.76
C ILE A 435 -26.14 12.22 8.76
N ALA A 436 -26.83 12.42 7.64
CA ALA A 436 -27.90 13.40 7.51
C ALA A 436 -29.10 13.07 8.42
N ALA A 437 -29.48 11.79 8.54
CA ALA A 437 -30.57 11.34 9.41
C ALA A 437 -30.23 11.52 10.90
N CYS A 438 -28.99 11.24 11.30
CA CYS A 438 -28.57 11.37 12.69
C CYS A 438 -28.44 12.84 13.11
N GLY A 439 -28.00 13.74 12.22
CA GLY A 439 -27.85 15.17 12.53
C GLY A 439 -27.02 15.44 13.79
N GLY A 440 -26.01 14.60 14.05
CA GLY A 440 -25.18 14.68 15.25
C GLY A 440 -25.81 14.14 16.55
N LYS A 441 -26.96 13.45 16.49
CA LYS A 441 -27.66 12.87 17.66
C LYS A 441 -27.55 11.34 17.69
N GLU A 442 -26.92 10.81 18.74
CA GLU A 442 -26.79 9.36 18.99
C GLU A 442 -28.14 8.66 19.13
N SER A 443 -29.14 9.35 19.68
CA SER A 443 -30.49 8.81 19.91
C SER A 443 -31.16 8.31 18.64
N VAL A 444 -30.84 8.90 17.48
CA VAL A 444 -31.37 8.47 16.19
C VAL A 444 -30.73 7.16 15.75
N LEU A 445 -29.40 7.04 15.83
CA LEU A 445 -28.71 5.78 15.55
C LEU A 445 -29.22 4.66 16.48
N SER A 446 -29.33 4.97 17.77
CA SER A 446 -29.90 4.04 18.76
C SER A 446 -31.32 3.61 18.38
N ALA A 447 -32.19 4.53 17.95
CA ALA A 447 -33.54 4.19 17.51
C ALA A 447 -33.58 3.29 16.26
N ILE A 448 -32.56 3.36 15.38
CA ILE A 448 -32.44 2.51 14.19
C ILE A 448 -32.03 1.08 14.57
N VAL A 449 -31.04 0.93 15.47
CA VAL A 449 -30.40 -0.38 15.73
C VAL A 449 -30.71 -1.03 17.08
N ASN A 450 -31.46 -0.38 17.98
CA ASN A 450 -31.72 -0.87 19.34
C ASN A 450 -32.36 -2.25 19.44
N GLN A 451 -32.99 -2.74 18.37
CA GLN A 451 -33.63 -4.06 18.37
C GLN A 451 -32.62 -5.20 18.38
N GLU A 452 -31.42 -4.99 17.82
CA GLU A 452 -30.43 -6.04 17.64
C GLU A 452 -29.07 -5.72 18.29
N PHE A 453 -28.80 -4.44 18.57
CA PHE A 453 -27.50 -4.00 19.07
C PHE A 453 -27.55 -3.73 20.58
N GLN A 454 -26.52 -4.19 21.29
CA GLN A 454 -26.31 -3.84 22.70
C GLN A 454 -25.84 -2.39 22.84
N PRO A 455 -26.10 -1.70 23.98
CA PRO A 455 -25.69 -0.30 24.18
C PRO A 455 -24.20 -0.03 23.90
N ASN A 456 -23.32 -0.95 24.27
CA ASN A 456 -21.88 -0.84 23.99
C ASN A 456 -21.55 -0.90 22.48
N GLN A 457 -22.30 -1.70 21.70
CA GLN A 457 -22.11 -1.79 20.26
C GLN A 457 -22.61 -0.51 19.57
N ILE A 458 -23.74 0.03 20.04
CA ILE A 458 -24.28 1.31 19.56
C ILE A 458 -23.29 2.44 19.83
N LEU A 459 -22.71 2.49 21.03
CA LEU A 459 -21.71 3.50 21.39
C LEU A 459 -20.45 3.39 20.52
N GLN A 460 -19.98 2.18 20.20
CA GLN A 460 -18.86 1.98 19.29
C GLN A 460 -19.17 2.38 17.85
N ALA A 461 -20.37 2.05 17.35
CA ALA A 461 -20.83 2.46 16.02
C ALA A 461 -21.03 3.98 15.93
N TRP A 462 -21.61 4.59 16.96
CA TRP A 462 -21.75 6.05 17.10
C TRP A 462 -20.39 6.74 17.14
N SER A 463 -19.46 6.19 17.94
CA SER A 463 -18.09 6.66 18.00
C SER A 463 -17.47 6.64 16.60
N PHE A 464 -17.53 5.55 15.86
CA PHE A 464 -17.03 5.54 14.48
C PHE A 464 -17.70 6.62 13.60
N LEU A 465 -19.05 6.66 13.59
CA LEU A 465 -19.82 7.60 12.77
C LEU A 465 -19.48 9.06 13.09
N SER A 466 -19.28 9.41 14.36
CA SER A 466 -18.98 10.78 14.80
C SER A 466 -17.56 11.24 14.46
N HIS A 467 -16.64 10.32 14.15
CA HIS A 467 -15.26 10.64 13.78
C HIS A 467 -15.06 10.74 12.26
N LEU A 468 -16.04 10.31 11.45
CA LEU A 468 -15.95 10.40 10.00
C LEU A 468 -15.70 11.85 9.54
N PRO A 469 -14.80 12.07 8.58
CA PRO A 469 -14.43 13.40 8.12
C PRO A 469 -15.47 13.94 7.13
N VAL A 470 -16.59 14.47 7.65
CA VAL A 470 -17.60 15.13 6.83
C VAL A 470 -17.09 16.52 6.43
N LEU A 471 -16.93 16.75 5.13
CA LEU A 471 -16.43 18.01 4.58
C LEU A 471 -17.55 18.85 3.96
N GLU A 472 -17.59 20.13 4.30
CA GLU A 472 -18.28 21.16 3.54
C GLU A 472 -17.28 21.78 2.54
N VAL A 473 -17.66 21.80 1.27
CA VAL A 473 -16.84 22.34 0.19
C VAL A 473 -17.41 23.67 -0.27
N GLN A 474 -16.57 24.69 -0.27
CA GLN A 474 -16.85 26.01 -0.84
C GLN A 474 -15.87 26.27 -1.97
N MET A 475 -16.35 26.85 -3.07
CA MET A 475 -15.56 26.99 -4.29
C MET A 475 -15.67 28.42 -4.81
N SER A 476 -14.56 28.97 -5.28
CA SER A 476 -14.53 30.21 -6.06
C SER A 476 -13.55 30.06 -7.22
N VAL A 477 -13.82 30.74 -8.34
CA VAL A 477 -12.91 30.80 -9.48
C VAL A 477 -12.21 32.14 -9.45
N LYS A 478 -10.88 32.12 -9.43
CA LYS A 478 -10.02 33.29 -9.53
C LYS A 478 -9.49 33.39 -10.97
N GLY A 479 -9.62 34.55 -11.57
CA GLY A 479 -9.12 34.82 -12.91
C GLY A 479 -9.27 36.28 -13.31
N TRP A 480 -8.87 36.58 -14.54
CA TRP A 480 -9.08 37.88 -15.17
C TRP A 480 -10.45 37.88 -15.85
N TRP A 481 -11.23 38.92 -15.57
CA TRP A 481 -12.59 39.10 -16.10
C TRP A 481 -12.63 40.43 -16.87
N GLU A 482 -13.37 40.48 -17.98
CA GLU A 482 -13.42 41.65 -18.89
C GLU A 482 -13.75 42.99 -18.19
N GLU A 483 -14.52 42.96 -17.10
CA GLU A 483 -14.96 44.16 -16.37
C GLU A 483 -13.99 44.60 -15.25
N SER A 484 -12.88 43.89 -15.03
CA SER A 484 -12.00 44.11 -13.86
C SER A 484 -10.52 44.23 -14.25
N GLN A 485 -9.86 45.31 -13.82
CA GLN A 485 -8.41 45.51 -13.98
C GLN A 485 -7.56 44.67 -13.00
N GLU A 486 -8.18 43.85 -12.15
CA GLU A 486 -7.53 42.97 -11.16
C GLU A 486 -8.12 41.55 -11.22
N GLN A 487 -7.36 40.54 -10.76
CA GLN A 487 -7.90 39.19 -10.57
C GLN A 487 -9.04 39.21 -9.54
N MET A 488 -10.27 38.91 -9.97
CA MET A 488 -11.40 38.76 -9.03
C MET A 488 -11.71 37.30 -8.73
N GLU A 489 -12.21 37.05 -7.52
CA GLU A 489 -12.75 35.76 -7.12
C GLU A 489 -14.28 35.75 -7.28
N CYS A 490 -14.77 34.86 -8.14
CA CYS A 490 -16.19 34.64 -8.36
C CYS A 490 -16.64 33.41 -7.56
N PRO A 491 -17.47 33.58 -6.50
CA PRO A 491 -17.94 32.44 -5.71
C PRO A 491 -18.89 31.57 -6.53
N LEU A 492 -18.71 30.26 -6.46
CA LEU A 492 -19.59 29.30 -7.10
C LEU A 492 -20.78 28.97 -6.19
N PRO A 493 -21.97 28.71 -6.76
CA PRO A 493 -23.17 28.43 -5.98
C PRO A 493 -23.07 27.14 -5.14
N ARG A 494 -23.62 27.15 -3.91
CA ARG A 494 -23.69 25.96 -3.05
C ARG A 494 -24.70 24.92 -3.57
N ARG A 495 -24.44 23.64 -3.27
CA ARG A 495 -25.30 22.49 -3.58
C ARG A 495 -26.73 22.74 -3.06
N GLY A 496 -27.74 22.60 -3.92
CA GLY A 496 -29.16 22.56 -3.50
C GLY A 496 -30.04 23.79 -3.76
N THR A 497 -29.58 24.87 -4.42
CA THR A 497 -30.52 25.89 -4.93
C THR A 497 -31.04 25.51 -6.32
N ASN A 498 -32.35 25.72 -6.54
CA ASN A 498 -33.12 25.26 -7.69
C ASN A 498 -32.42 25.41 -9.06
N LEU A 499 -32.46 24.33 -9.87
CA LEU A 499 -31.83 24.14 -11.18
C LEU A 499 -32.44 24.97 -12.34
N ARG A 500 -33.08 26.12 -12.08
CA ARG A 500 -33.94 26.80 -13.07
C ARG A 500 -33.52 28.21 -13.51
N GLU A 501 -32.30 28.67 -13.24
CA GLU A 501 -31.90 30.03 -13.64
C GLU A 501 -30.63 30.02 -14.51
N GLU A 502 -30.72 30.65 -15.69
CA GLU A 502 -29.62 30.92 -16.62
C GLU A 502 -28.46 31.72 -15.98
N SER A 503 -28.69 32.31 -14.80
CA SER A 503 -27.77 33.14 -14.01
C SER A 503 -26.62 32.38 -13.32
N ARG A 504 -26.34 31.11 -13.67
CA ARG A 504 -25.31 30.27 -13.04
C ARG A 504 -24.14 29.87 -13.96
N TRP A 505 -24.16 30.27 -15.22
CA TRP A 505 -23.02 30.06 -16.13
C TRP A 505 -21.97 31.14 -15.89
N LEU A 506 -20.73 30.73 -15.62
CA LEU A 506 -19.62 31.64 -15.42
C LEU A 506 -18.96 31.94 -16.78
N ASP A 507 -18.95 33.20 -17.19
CA ASP A 507 -18.34 33.63 -18.45
C ASP A 507 -16.81 33.62 -18.33
N VAL A 508 -16.15 32.71 -19.06
CA VAL A 508 -14.69 32.54 -19.05
C VAL A 508 -14.15 32.66 -20.48
N HIS A 509 -12.93 33.15 -20.65
CA HIS A 509 -12.32 33.24 -21.97
C HIS A 509 -11.82 31.88 -22.44
N ALA A 510 -11.92 31.62 -23.76
CA ALA A 510 -11.30 30.46 -24.39
C ALA A 510 -9.77 30.48 -24.24
N ASP A 511 -9.17 29.29 -24.10
CA ASP A 511 -7.71 29.08 -24.03
C ASP A 511 -7.01 29.98 -23.00
N GLN A 512 -7.56 30.00 -21.79
CA GLN A 512 -7.11 30.86 -20.70
C GLN A 512 -7.00 30.05 -19.42
N GLU A 513 -5.94 30.31 -18.65
CA GLU A 513 -5.75 29.69 -17.34
C GLU A 513 -6.60 30.38 -16.27
N TYR A 514 -7.32 29.58 -15.50
CA TYR A 514 -8.06 30.00 -14.33
C TYR A 514 -7.67 29.15 -13.11
N VAL A 515 -7.87 29.70 -11.91
CA VAL A 515 -7.56 29.01 -10.67
C VAL A 515 -8.84 28.77 -9.87
N LEU A 516 -9.19 27.51 -9.67
CA LEU A 516 -10.26 27.11 -8.77
C LEU A 516 -9.74 27.09 -7.32
N GLN A 517 -10.24 27.99 -6.48
CA GLN A 517 -10.04 27.96 -5.04
C GLN A 517 -11.07 27.05 -4.40
N VAL A 518 -10.62 25.99 -3.74
CA VAL A 518 -11.45 25.02 -3.02
C VAL A 518 -11.19 25.13 -1.53
N SER A 519 -12.15 25.66 -0.78
CA SER A 519 -12.13 25.74 0.68
C SER A 519 -12.86 24.56 1.29
N LEU A 520 -12.11 23.68 1.95
CA LEU A 520 -12.61 22.49 2.62
C LEU A 520 -12.73 22.77 4.12
N HIS A 521 -13.96 22.66 4.65
CA HIS A 521 -14.26 22.83 6.07
C HIS A 521 -14.72 21.50 6.67
N ARG A 522 -14.10 21.07 7.76
CA ARG A 522 -14.53 19.84 8.45
C ARG A 522 -15.69 20.15 9.39
N HIS A 523 -16.83 19.49 9.20
CA HIS A 523 -17.98 19.64 10.08
C HIS A 523 -17.79 18.81 11.36
N PHE A 524 -17.90 19.44 12.53
CA PHE A 524 -17.65 18.79 13.81
C PHE A 524 -18.94 18.19 14.38
N CYS A 525 -18.99 16.87 14.57
CA CYS A 525 -19.89 16.30 15.58
C CYS A 525 -19.27 16.53 16.96
N MET A 526 -20.00 17.23 17.84
CA MET A 526 -19.58 17.94 19.07
C MET A 526 -18.82 17.16 20.18
N LEU A 527 -18.21 16.00 19.93
CA LEU A 527 -17.67 15.13 20.99
C LEU A 527 -16.13 15.08 21.15
N GLN A 528 -15.32 15.80 20.38
CA GLN A 528 -13.85 15.67 20.49
C GLN A 528 -13.07 16.91 20.96
N ARG A 529 -12.26 16.68 22.00
CA ARG A 529 -11.18 17.55 22.51
C ARG A 529 -9.77 17.16 22.00
N LYS A 530 -9.61 16.05 21.26
CA LYS A 530 -8.30 15.55 20.81
C LYS A 530 -8.39 15.13 19.34
N GLN A 531 -7.77 15.89 18.45
CA GLN A 531 -7.77 15.69 17.01
C GLN A 531 -6.81 14.55 16.65
N GLU A 532 -7.31 13.50 16.00
CA GLU A 532 -6.48 12.42 15.45
C GLU A 532 -6.46 12.52 13.93
N SER A 533 -5.26 12.58 13.33
CA SER A 533 -5.10 12.62 11.87
C SER A 533 -5.32 11.27 11.18
N LYS A 534 -5.54 10.21 11.97
CA LYS A 534 -5.53 8.82 11.52
C LYS A 534 -6.90 8.39 11.05
N ALA A 535 -6.94 7.78 9.87
CA ALA A 535 -8.14 7.18 9.32
C ALA A 535 -8.55 5.94 10.12
N GLN A 536 -9.86 5.76 10.33
CA GLN A 536 -10.42 4.58 10.96
C GLN A 536 -10.50 3.42 9.96
N ALA A 537 -9.41 2.66 9.85
CA ALA A 537 -9.27 1.53 8.95
C ALA A 537 -8.86 0.25 9.71
N PRO A 538 -9.76 -0.41 10.46
CA PRO A 538 -9.42 -1.52 11.35
C PRO A 538 -8.92 -2.78 10.61
N ARG A 539 -9.14 -2.85 9.29
CA ARG A 539 -8.71 -3.96 8.43
C ARG A 539 -7.39 -3.67 7.71
N PHE A 540 -6.92 -2.43 7.72
CA PHE A 540 -5.64 -2.08 7.11
C PHE A 540 -4.52 -2.24 8.15
N PRO A 541 -3.38 -2.88 7.81
CA PRO A 541 -2.38 -3.26 8.81
C PRO A 541 -1.60 -2.08 9.41
N LYS A 542 -1.48 -0.97 8.68
CA LYS A 542 -0.73 0.22 9.10
C LYS A 542 -1.66 1.37 9.46
N ALA A 543 -1.26 2.19 10.42
CA ALA A 543 -1.96 3.44 10.67
C ALA A 543 -1.78 4.36 9.46
N LYS A 544 -2.89 4.77 8.84
CA LYS A 544 -2.93 5.66 7.68
C LYS A 544 -3.46 7.03 8.09
N ASP A 545 -2.81 8.10 7.64
CA ASP A 545 -3.37 9.45 7.79
C ASP A 545 -4.49 9.66 6.77
N GLU A 546 -5.52 10.40 7.17
CA GLU A 546 -6.62 10.79 6.28
C GLU A 546 -6.09 11.74 5.19
N GLY A 547 -6.47 11.47 3.95
CA GLY A 547 -6.19 12.31 2.80
C GLY A 547 -7.35 12.34 1.81
N TRP A 548 -7.23 13.26 0.85
CA TRP A 548 -8.25 13.55 -0.15
C TRP A 548 -7.61 13.80 -1.51
N PHE A 549 -8.33 13.42 -2.57
CA PHE A 549 -8.04 13.78 -3.94
C PHE A 549 -9.06 14.80 -4.42
N LEU A 550 -8.58 15.94 -4.90
CA LEU A 550 -9.35 16.89 -5.69
C LEU A 550 -9.08 16.60 -7.15
N ILE A 551 -10.08 16.10 -7.86
CA ILE A 551 -9.98 15.64 -9.24
C ILE A 551 -10.93 16.49 -10.07
N MET A 552 -10.39 17.22 -11.04
CA MET A 552 -11.16 18.06 -11.95
C MET A 552 -11.10 17.46 -13.35
N GLY A 553 -12.25 17.31 -14.00
CA GLY A 553 -12.30 16.77 -15.35
C GLY A 553 -13.58 17.13 -16.10
N GLU A 554 -13.56 16.91 -17.41
CA GLU A 554 -14.72 17.05 -18.30
C GLU A 554 -15.29 15.66 -18.57
N VAL A 555 -16.51 15.40 -18.08
CA VAL A 555 -17.14 14.07 -18.14
C VAL A 555 -17.46 13.66 -19.57
N ASP A 556 -17.92 14.60 -20.40
CA ASP A 556 -18.32 14.33 -21.78
C ASP A 556 -17.13 13.91 -22.66
N ARG A 557 -15.95 14.52 -22.44
CA ARG A 557 -14.70 14.17 -23.11
C ARG A 557 -13.93 13.03 -22.44
N LYS A 558 -14.31 12.68 -21.22
CA LYS A 558 -13.59 11.74 -20.35
C LYS A 558 -12.15 12.18 -20.07
N GLU A 559 -11.94 13.50 -20.09
CA GLU A 559 -10.63 14.13 -19.99
C GLU A 559 -10.41 14.63 -18.56
N LEU A 560 -9.25 14.31 -18.02
CA LEU A 560 -8.80 14.82 -16.73
C LEU A 560 -8.07 16.13 -16.96
N LEU A 561 -8.50 17.16 -16.23
CA LEU A 561 -7.92 18.51 -16.33
C LEU A 561 -6.87 18.74 -15.25
N ALA A 562 -7.17 18.33 -14.00
CA ALA A 562 -6.24 18.51 -12.89
C ALA A 562 -6.48 17.49 -11.77
N VAL A 563 -5.41 17.11 -11.06
CA VAL A 563 -5.48 16.32 -9.83
C VAL A 563 -4.60 16.95 -8.77
N LYS A 564 -5.15 17.11 -7.56
CA LYS A 564 -4.40 17.60 -6.40
C LYS A 564 -4.66 16.73 -5.18
N ARG A 565 -3.58 16.31 -4.52
CA ARG A 565 -3.62 15.58 -3.25
C ARG A 565 -3.67 16.56 -2.09
N VAL A 566 -4.59 16.33 -1.16
CA VAL A 566 -4.76 17.13 0.07
C VAL A 566 -4.59 16.20 1.26
N GLY A 567 -3.76 16.59 2.22
CA GLY A 567 -3.56 15.81 3.44
C GLY A 567 -4.71 15.96 4.43
N TYR A 568 -4.41 15.69 5.70
CA TYR A 568 -5.38 15.78 6.79
C TYR A 568 -5.92 17.21 6.97
N ILE A 569 -7.24 17.33 6.98
CA ILE A 569 -7.96 18.60 7.17
C ILE A 569 -8.39 18.71 8.63
N ARG A 570 -7.80 19.67 9.35
CA ARG A 570 -8.12 19.93 10.77
C ARG A 570 -9.46 20.63 10.94
N ASN A 571 -9.53 21.89 10.52
CA ASN A 571 -10.72 22.73 10.63
C ASN A 571 -11.09 23.30 9.26
N HIS A 572 -10.13 23.93 8.61
CA HIS A 572 -10.24 24.56 7.30
C HIS A 572 -8.95 24.36 6.51
N THR A 573 -9.05 24.14 5.21
CA THR A 573 -7.91 24.14 4.28
C THR A 573 -8.39 24.68 2.94
N ALA A 574 -7.71 25.71 2.43
CA ALA A 574 -7.95 26.25 1.10
C ALA A 574 -6.91 25.70 0.12
N VAL A 575 -7.35 25.27 -1.05
CA VAL A 575 -6.52 24.61 -2.05
C VAL A 575 -6.80 25.20 -3.42
N SER A 576 -5.76 25.74 -4.06
CA SER A 576 -5.81 26.22 -5.45
C SER A 576 -5.62 25.05 -6.43
N VAL A 577 -6.48 24.94 -7.44
CA VAL A 577 -6.35 24.00 -8.56
C VAL A 577 -6.38 24.81 -9.86
N ALA A 578 -5.26 24.86 -10.58
CA ALA A 578 -5.19 25.52 -11.88
C ALA A 578 -5.82 24.63 -12.96
N PHE A 579 -6.50 25.25 -13.93
CA PHE A 579 -7.07 24.56 -15.08
C PHE A 579 -7.14 25.50 -16.30
N TYR A 580 -7.11 24.91 -17.49
CA TYR A 580 -7.32 25.63 -18.75
C TYR A 580 -8.75 25.47 -19.25
N THR A 581 -9.28 26.53 -19.84
CA THR A 581 -10.56 26.49 -20.56
C THR A 581 -10.36 25.94 -21.99
N PRO A 582 -11.41 25.37 -22.61
CA PRO A 582 -11.32 24.85 -23.96
C PRO A 582 -11.08 25.97 -24.99
N GLU A 583 -10.42 25.64 -26.11
CA GLU A 583 -10.25 26.57 -27.24
C GLU A 583 -11.58 26.94 -27.92
N LYS A 584 -12.54 26.02 -27.89
CA LYS A 584 -13.84 26.20 -28.55
C LYS A 584 -14.78 26.98 -27.66
N THR A 585 -15.35 28.05 -28.20
CA THR A 585 -16.40 28.82 -27.53
C THR A 585 -17.68 27.99 -27.39
N GLY A 586 -18.43 28.27 -26.33
CA GLY A 586 -19.66 27.57 -26.01
C GLY A 586 -19.74 27.12 -24.57
N LYS A 587 -20.83 26.42 -24.27
CA LYS A 587 -21.14 25.93 -22.92
C LYS A 587 -20.35 24.66 -22.64
N CYS A 588 -19.61 24.65 -21.52
CA CYS A 588 -18.84 23.52 -21.04
C CYS A 588 -19.17 23.24 -19.57
N ILE A 589 -19.15 21.97 -19.16
CA ILE A 589 -19.35 21.57 -17.77
C ILE A 589 -18.11 20.84 -17.30
N TYR A 590 -17.42 21.42 -16.32
CA TYR A 590 -16.35 20.76 -15.60
C TYR A 590 -16.89 20.20 -14.29
N THR A 591 -16.39 19.04 -13.89
CA THR A 591 -16.82 18.38 -12.66
C THR A 591 -15.64 18.25 -11.71
N LEU A 592 -15.80 18.76 -10.49
CA LEU A 592 -14.88 18.54 -9.37
C LEU A 592 -15.35 17.34 -8.55
N TYR A 593 -14.50 16.34 -8.42
CA TYR A 593 -14.64 15.22 -7.51
C TYR A 593 -13.75 15.45 -6.29
N VAL A 594 -14.33 15.36 -5.09
CA VAL A 594 -13.62 15.36 -3.82
C VAL A 594 -13.71 13.94 -3.27
N MET A 595 -12.64 13.17 -3.46
CA MET A 595 -12.61 11.75 -3.09
C MET A 595 -11.74 11.49 -1.88
N SER A 596 -12.20 10.67 -0.95
CA SER A 596 -11.36 10.23 0.17
C SER A 596 -10.33 9.21 -0.30
N ASP A 597 -9.12 9.24 0.26
CA ASP A 597 -8.13 8.18 0.05
C ASP A 597 -8.28 7.00 1.03
N SER A 598 -9.31 7.04 1.89
CA SER A 598 -9.44 6.15 3.03
C SER A 598 -10.85 5.60 3.23
N TYR A 599 -11.91 6.35 2.92
CA TYR A 599 -13.29 5.98 3.25
C TYR A 599 -14.15 5.79 1.98
N LEU A 600 -14.99 4.76 1.99
CA LEU A 600 -15.99 4.51 0.94
C LEU A 600 -17.27 5.30 1.25
N GLY A 601 -17.82 5.96 0.23
CA GLY A 601 -19.14 6.62 0.31
C GLY A 601 -19.15 8.01 0.94
N LEU A 602 -17.98 8.64 1.12
CA LEU A 602 -17.85 10.05 1.50
C LEU A 602 -17.49 10.98 0.33
N ASP A 603 -17.41 10.42 -0.87
CA ASP A 603 -17.01 11.15 -2.07
C ASP A 603 -18.09 12.14 -2.50
N GLN A 604 -17.67 13.30 -2.97
CA GLN A 604 -18.54 14.40 -3.36
C GLN A 604 -18.25 14.82 -4.80
N GLN A 605 -19.29 15.23 -5.52
CA GLN A 605 -19.22 15.67 -6.91
C GLN A 605 -19.90 17.04 -7.05
N TYR A 606 -19.25 17.95 -7.76
CA TYR A 606 -19.72 19.31 -8.01
C TYR A 606 -19.55 19.68 -9.49
N ASP A 607 -20.64 20.07 -10.15
CA ASP A 607 -20.61 20.52 -11.54
C ASP A 607 -20.46 22.04 -11.62
N ILE A 608 -19.45 22.48 -12.36
CA ILE A 608 -19.07 23.86 -12.60
C ILE A 608 -19.47 24.19 -14.04
N HIS A 609 -20.41 25.12 -14.18
CA HIS A 609 -21.00 25.48 -15.47
C HIS A 609 -20.28 26.70 -16.04
N LEU A 610 -19.55 26.52 -17.13
CA LEU A 610 -18.71 27.53 -17.75
C LEU A 610 -19.26 27.91 -19.13
N ASN A 611 -19.40 29.20 -19.40
CA ASN A 611 -19.72 29.73 -20.72
C ASN A 611 -18.44 30.31 -21.33
N VAL A 612 -17.87 29.59 -22.29
CA VAL A 612 -16.60 29.93 -22.91
C VAL A 612 -16.84 30.99 -23.98
N THR A 613 -16.42 32.23 -23.71
CA THR A 613 -16.47 33.38 -24.62
C THR A 613 -15.19 33.47 -25.45
N PRO A 614 -15.19 34.25 -26.56
CA PRO A 614 -13.99 34.44 -27.37
C PRO A 614 -12.79 34.93 -26.56
N THR A 615 -11.59 34.60 -27.03
CA THR A 615 -10.31 35.00 -26.44
C THR A 615 -10.23 36.52 -26.26
N SER A 616 -9.87 36.97 -25.06
CA SER A 616 -9.58 38.38 -24.78
C SER A 616 -8.07 38.61 -24.77
N ILE A 617 -7.57 39.42 -25.72
CA ILE A 617 -6.14 39.77 -25.83
C ILE A 617 -5.65 40.47 -24.55
N ALA A 618 -6.51 41.25 -23.88
CA ALA A 618 -6.17 41.92 -22.63
C ALA A 618 -5.96 40.95 -21.45
N ALA A 619 -6.74 39.86 -21.40
CA ALA A 619 -6.63 38.85 -20.34
C ALA A 619 -5.39 37.96 -20.53
N GLN A 620 -5.08 37.58 -21.77
CA GLN A 620 -3.89 36.77 -22.09
C GLN A 620 -2.59 37.51 -21.78
N VAL A 621 -2.46 38.78 -22.22
CA VAL A 621 -1.27 39.60 -21.97
C VAL A 621 -1.04 39.81 -20.47
N ASN A 622 -2.10 40.03 -19.68
CA ASN A 622 -1.98 40.20 -18.24
C ASN A 622 -1.60 38.92 -17.50
N THR A 623 -1.86 37.75 -18.07
CA THR A 623 -1.46 36.46 -17.49
C THR A 623 0.02 36.19 -17.75
N GLU A 624 0.47 36.37 -18.99
CA GLU A 624 1.89 36.19 -19.38
C GLU A 624 2.85 37.18 -18.67
N VAL A 625 2.40 38.40 -18.39
CA VAL A 625 3.18 39.40 -17.65
C VAL A 625 3.35 39.03 -16.18
N VAL A 626 2.38 38.34 -15.57
CA VAL A 626 2.49 37.89 -14.16
C VAL A 626 3.40 36.67 -14.04
N ASP A 627 3.31 35.71 -14.97
CA ASP A 627 4.16 34.51 -14.97
C ASP A 627 5.63 34.82 -15.24
N SER A 628 5.93 35.91 -15.96
CA SER A 628 7.31 36.38 -16.19
C SER A 628 7.91 37.15 -15.00
N LEU A 629 7.09 37.52 -14.02
CA LEU A 629 7.50 38.25 -12.80
C LEU A 629 7.56 37.35 -11.54
N SER A 630 7.02 36.13 -11.59
CA SER A 630 7.04 35.11 -10.52
C SER A 630 8.12 34.05 -10.76
#